data_AF-B2IJS6-F1
#
_entry.id   AF-B2IJS6-F1
#
_cell.length_a   1.000
_cell.length_b   1.000
_cell.length_c   1.000
_cell.angle_alpha   90.00
_cell.angle_beta   90.00
_cell.angle_gamma   90.00
#
_symmetry.space_group_name_H-M   'P 1'
#
loop_
_entity.id
_entity.type
_entity.pdbx_description
1 polymer ?
#
loop_
_entity_poly.entity_id
_entity_poly.type
_entity_poly.pdbx_seq_one_letter_code
_entity_poly.pdbx_strand_id
1 'polypeptide(L)'
;MAEKRVVDEGNQDDMGRILGYYVYADTEIWFEDDKVSRKDGPAVITPDGVERYYVNGKEITVEVRDFFAEHRWNPKKALSTPEKVAAFQEKFCK
;
A
#
# COMPACT_ATOMS: atom_id res chain seq x y z
N MET A 1 -3.16 14.26 1.24
CA MET A 1 -2.43 13.70 0.07
C MET A 1 -1.42 12.73 0.64
N ALA A 2 -1.24 11.56 0.03
CA ALA A 2 -0.28 10.60 0.55
C ALA A 2 1.16 11.11 0.34
N GLU A 3 1.95 11.15 1.40
CA GLU A 3 3.38 11.46 1.35
C GLU A 3 4.17 10.18 1.10
N LYS A 4 5.02 10.18 0.07
CA LYS A 4 5.92 9.06 -0.21
C LYS A 4 7.22 9.23 0.56
N ARG A 5 7.64 8.17 1.26
CA ARG A 5 8.97 8.04 1.87
C ARG A 5 9.67 6.83 1.29
N VAL A 6 10.96 6.96 1.03
CA VAL A 6 11.81 5.86 0.53
C VAL A 6 12.69 5.41 1.67
N VAL A 7 12.80 4.10 1.87
CA VAL A 7 13.65 3.52 2.91
C VAL A 7 15.11 3.66 2.52
N ASP A 8 15.91 4.21 3.44
CA ASP A 8 17.36 4.32 3.34
C ASP A 8 18.02 3.90 4.68
N GLU A 9 19.34 3.82 4.71
CA GLU A 9 20.10 3.37 5.89
C GLU A 9 19.81 4.19 7.15
N GLY A 10 19.45 5.48 7.01
CA GLY A 10 19.17 6.38 8.12
C GLY A 10 17.77 6.25 8.71
N ASN A 11 16.81 5.63 8.00
CA ASN A 11 15.41 5.53 8.44
C ASN A 11 14.88 4.09 8.52
N GLN A 12 15.67 3.10 8.11
CA GLN A 12 15.22 1.71 7.98
C GLN A 12 14.64 1.13 9.27
N ASP A 13 15.28 1.38 10.42
CA ASP A 13 14.80 0.90 11.73
C ASP A 13 13.44 1.52 12.10
N ASP A 14 13.25 2.81 11.84
CA ASP A 14 12.00 3.49 12.16
C ASP A 14 10.87 3.04 11.24
N MET A 15 11.15 2.86 9.95
CA MET A 15 10.19 2.33 8.99
C MET A 15 9.82 0.88 9.33
N GLY A 16 10.80 0.07 9.75
CA GLY A 16 10.56 -1.30 10.22
C GLY A 16 9.71 -1.37 11.49
N ARG A 17 9.88 -0.44 12.43
CA ARG A 17 9.03 -0.32 13.63
C ARG A 17 7.60 0.08 13.31
N ILE A 18 7.42 1.02 12.37
CA ILE A 18 6.09 1.45 11.92
C ILE A 18 5.33 0.29 11.28
N LEU A 19 6.01 -0.49 10.42
CA LEU A 19 5.40 -1.58 9.67
C LEU A 19 5.35 -2.90 10.45
N GLY A 20 6.16 -3.06 11.50
CA GLY A 20 6.22 -4.26 12.33
C GLY A 20 7.03 -5.42 11.71
N TYR A 21 7.80 -5.16 10.64
CA TYR A 21 8.66 -6.15 9.98
C TYR A 21 9.88 -5.49 9.36
N TYR A 22 10.89 -6.29 9.02
CA TYR A 22 12.10 -5.82 8.35
C TYR A 22 11.80 -5.27 6.95
N VAL A 23 12.20 -4.03 6.70
CA VAL A 23 12.08 -3.38 5.38
C VAL A 23 13.44 -3.26 4.71
N TYR A 24 13.46 -3.46 3.40
CA TYR A 24 14.66 -3.31 2.57
C TYR A 24 14.88 -1.84 2.21
N ALA A 25 16.13 -1.45 1.98
CA ALA A 25 16.45 -0.21 1.30
C ALA A 25 15.70 -0.11 -0.04
N ASP A 26 15.42 1.11 -0.47
CA ASP A 26 14.62 1.43 -1.66
C ASP A 26 13.13 1.00 -1.58
N THR A 27 12.67 0.51 -0.43
CA THR A 27 11.23 0.28 -0.22
C THR A 27 10.50 1.63 -0.21
N GLU A 28 9.49 1.78 -1.08
CA GLU A 28 8.63 2.96 -1.11
C GLU A 28 7.43 2.76 -0.18
N ILE A 29 7.17 3.72 0.70
CA ILE A 29 6.09 3.70 1.68
C ILE A 29 5.26 4.98 1.55
N TRP A 30 3.95 4.87 1.53
CA TRP A 30 3.02 5.99 1.48
C TRP A 30 2.33 6.21 2.82
N PHE A 31 2.26 7.48 3.24
CA PHE A 31 1.66 7.91 4.49
C PHE A 31 0.51 8.88 4.26
N GLU A 32 -0.62 8.68 4.93
CA GLU A 32 -1.69 9.67 5.09
C GLU A 32 -1.99 9.85 6.57
N ASP A 33 -2.10 11.10 7.03
CA ASP A 33 -2.40 11.43 8.43
C ASP A 33 -1.50 10.67 9.44
N ASP A 34 -0.19 10.68 9.16
CA ASP A 34 0.87 9.99 9.94
C ASP A 34 0.76 8.46 10.01
N LYS A 35 -0.08 7.84 9.19
CA LYS A 35 -0.27 6.39 9.13
C LYS A 35 0.05 5.86 7.74
N VAL A 36 0.59 4.63 7.67
CA VAL A 36 0.82 3.97 6.38
C VAL A 36 -0.53 3.74 5.71
N SER A 37 -0.74 4.39 4.57
CA SER A 37 -2.02 4.40 3.88
C SER A 37 -1.85 4.91 2.46
N ARG A 38 -2.64 4.34 1.55
CA ARG A 38 -2.76 4.85 0.19
C ARG A 38 -4.12 4.46 -0.41
N LYS A 39 -4.83 5.44 -0.97
CA LYS A 39 -6.21 5.27 -1.48
C LYS A 39 -6.31 4.85 -2.95
N ASP A 40 -5.21 4.92 -3.69
CA ASP A 40 -5.17 4.69 -5.14
C ASP A 40 -4.20 3.58 -5.56
N GLY A 41 -3.61 2.87 -4.59
CA GLY A 41 -2.55 1.90 -4.86
C GLY A 41 -2.04 1.20 -3.61
N PRO A 42 -1.00 0.36 -3.76
CA PRO A 42 -0.29 -0.21 -2.63
C PRO A 42 0.41 0.87 -1.83
N ALA A 43 0.34 0.76 -0.51
CA ALA A 43 0.97 1.68 0.42
C ALA A 43 2.43 1.31 0.72
N VAL A 44 2.87 0.10 0.38
CA VAL A 44 4.27 -0.32 0.44
C VAL A 44 4.64 -1.05 -0.84
N ILE A 45 5.75 -0.67 -1.46
CA ILE A 45 6.33 -1.35 -2.62
C ILE A 45 7.80 -1.62 -2.34
N THR A 46 8.16 -2.89 -2.26
CA THR A 46 9.56 -3.33 -2.07
C THR A 46 10.34 -3.27 -3.40
N PRO A 47 11.69 -3.21 -3.37
CA PRO A 47 12.52 -3.26 -4.58
C PRO A 47 12.28 -4.51 -5.44
N ASP A 48 11.88 -5.64 -4.83
CA ASP A 48 11.53 -6.88 -5.53
C ASP A 48 10.14 -6.83 -6.20
N GLY A 49 9.41 -5.72 -6.07
CA GLY A 49 8.08 -5.53 -6.63
C GLY A 49 6.95 -6.16 -5.81
N VAL A 50 7.20 -6.56 -4.56
CA VAL A 50 6.13 -6.96 -3.65
C VAL A 50 5.34 -5.73 -3.23
N GLU A 51 4.03 -5.78 -3.48
CA GLU A 51 3.06 -4.74 -3.16
C GLU A 51 2.26 -5.13 -1.90
N ARG A 52 2.15 -4.22 -0.94
CA ARG A 52 1.27 -4.37 0.22
C ARG A 52 0.32 -3.19 0.35
N TYR A 53 -0.90 -3.48 0.78
CA TYR A 53 -1.98 -2.52 0.86
C TYR A 53 -2.26 -2.22 2.33
N TYR A 54 -2.29 -0.92 2.66
CA TYR A 54 -2.63 -0.43 3.98
C TYR A 54 -3.68 0.68 3.88
N VAL A 55 -4.61 0.70 4.84
CA VAL A 55 -5.53 1.82 5.05
C VAL A 55 -5.50 2.18 6.53
N ASN A 56 -5.27 3.46 6.84
CA ASN A 56 -5.21 3.96 8.21
C ASN A 56 -4.25 3.15 9.12
N GLY A 57 -3.13 2.68 8.58
CA GLY A 57 -2.12 1.88 9.28
C GLY A 57 -2.45 0.39 9.43
N LYS A 58 -3.59 -0.08 8.93
CA LYS A 58 -3.96 -1.50 8.96
C LYS A 58 -3.65 -2.17 7.62
N GLU A 59 -2.94 -3.30 7.67
CA GLU A 59 -2.70 -4.12 6.47
C GLU A 59 -4.00 -4.77 6.01
N ILE A 60 -4.30 -4.65 4.71
CA ILE A 60 -5.49 -5.23 4.05
C ILE A 60 -5.11 -6.01 2.77
N THR A 61 -3.84 -6.39 2.62
CA THR A 61 -3.31 -7.02 1.40
C THR A 61 -4.11 -8.25 0.96
N VAL A 62 -4.57 -9.07 1.91
CA VAL A 62 -5.36 -10.28 1.62
C VAL A 62 -6.75 -9.91 1.10
N GLU A 63 -7.45 -9.02 1.80
CA GLU A 63 -8.78 -8.57 1.44
C GLU A 63 -8.81 -7.88 0.06
N VAL A 64 -7.74 -7.14 -0.28
CA VAL A 64 -7.59 -6.52 -1.60
C VAL A 64 -7.38 -7.57 -2.70
N ARG A 65 -6.61 -8.62 -2.43
CA ARG A 65 -6.43 -9.73 -3.37
C ARG A 65 -7.74 -10.47 -3.63
N ASP A 66 -8.51 -10.74 -2.58
CA ASP A 66 -9.82 -11.37 -2.69
C ASP A 66 -10.79 -10.48 -3.49
N PHE A 67 -10.80 -9.18 -3.20
CA PHE A 67 -11.58 -8.21 -3.97
C PHE A 67 -11.23 -8.19 -5.47
N PHE A 68 -9.94 -8.21 -5.81
CA PHE A 68 -9.52 -8.30 -7.22
C PHE A 68 -9.91 -9.63 -7.86
N ALA A 69 -9.85 -10.74 -7.12
CA ALA A 69 -10.28 -12.04 -7.61
C ALA A 69 -11.80 -12.09 -7.88
N GLU A 70 -12.62 -11.56 -6.96
CA GLU A 70 -14.08 -11.41 -7.11
C GLU A 70 -14.44 -10.64 -8.39
N HIS A 71 -13.71 -9.56 -8.67
CA HIS A 71 -13.95 -8.71 -9.83
C HIS A 71 -13.25 -9.18 -11.11
N ARG A 72 -12.49 -10.28 -11.05
CA ARG A 72 -11.65 -10.79 -12.14
C ARG A 72 -10.66 -9.74 -12.68
N TRP A 73 -10.11 -8.91 -11.79
CA TRP A 73 -9.14 -7.88 -12.15
C TRP A 73 -7.71 -8.42 -12.13
N ASN A 74 -6.87 -7.92 -13.03
CA ASN A 74 -5.44 -8.21 -13.00
C ASN A 74 -4.79 -7.40 -11.85
N PRO A 75 -4.20 -8.03 -10.83
CA PRO A 75 -3.66 -7.34 -9.66
C PRO A 75 -2.60 -6.30 -10.03
N LYS A 76 -1.78 -6.54 -11.05
CA LYS A 76 -0.72 -5.61 -11.49
C LYS A 76 -1.23 -4.34 -12.19
N LYS A 77 -2.51 -4.32 -12.59
CA LYS A 77 -3.15 -3.19 -13.30
C LYS A 77 -4.53 -2.86 -12.71
N ALA A 78 -4.79 -3.31 -11.49
CA ALA A 78 -6.13 -3.29 -10.92
C ALA A 78 -6.58 -1.85 -10.62
N LEU A 79 -5.69 -0.97 -10.16
CA LEU A 79 -6.02 0.40 -9.77
C LEU A 79 -5.54 1.45 -10.79
N SER A 80 -5.36 1.06 -12.06
CA SER A 80 -4.88 1.98 -13.10
C SER A 80 -5.97 2.88 -13.69
N THR A 81 -7.25 2.62 -13.43
CA THR A 81 -8.38 3.43 -13.94
C THR A 81 -9.16 4.06 -12.78
N PRO A 82 -9.67 5.30 -12.96
CA PRO A 82 -10.39 6.02 -11.89
C PRO A 82 -11.63 5.26 -11.40
N GLU A 83 -12.30 4.51 -12.28
CA GLU A 83 -13.45 3.68 -11.92
C GLU A 83 -13.09 2.58 -10.91
N LYS A 84 -11.93 1.93 -11.11
CA LYS A 84 -11.47 0.86 -10.22
C LYS A 84 -10.91 1.42 -8.91
N VAL A 85 -10.25 2.57 -8.98
CA VAL A 85 -9.82 3.34 -7.80
C VAL A 85 -11.04 3.71 -6.96
N ALA A 86 -12.11 4.22 -7.56
CA ALA A 86 -13.34 4.58 -6.86
C ALA A 86 -13.97 3.36 -6.15
N ALA A 87 -14.07 2.22 -6.83
CA ALA A 87 -14.60 0.99 -6.22
C ALA A 87 -13.74 0.48 -5.05
N PHE A 88 -12.41 0.58 -5.17
CA PHE A 88 -11.50 0.27 -4.07
C PHE A 88 -11.70 1.22 -2.89
N GLN A 89 -11.75 2.53 -3.14
CA GLN A 89 -11.95 3.55 -2.11
C GLN A 89 -13.29 3.38 -1.39
N GLU A 90 -14.36 3.06 -2.12
CA GLU A 90 -15.68 2.82 -1.54
C GLU A 90 -15.71 1.60 -0.61
N LYS A 91 -14.91 0.56 -0.92
CA LYS A 91 -14.86 -0.67 -0.12
C LYS A 91 -13.90 -0.57 1.07
N PHE A 92 -12.75 0.07 0.89
CA PHE A 92 -11.65 0.02 1.87
C PHE A 92 -11.31 1.34 2.56
N CYS A 93 -11.62 2.50 1.97
CA CYS A 93 -11.17 3.81 2.47
C CYS A 93 -12.27 4.63 3.18
N LYS A 94 -13.34 3.96 3.64
CA LYS A 94 -14.42 4.58 4.43
C LYS A 94 -14.00 4.90 5.86
#